data_AF-A0A7J2NFC0-F1
#
_entry.id   AF-A0A7J2NFC0-F1
#
_cell.length_a   1.000
_cell.length_b   1.000
_cell.length_c   1.000
_cell.angle_alpha   90.00
_cell.angle_beta   90.00
_cell.angle_gamma   90.00
#
_symmetry.space_group_name_H-M   'P 1'
#
loop_
_entity.id
_entity.type
_entity.pdbx_description
1 polymer ?
#
loop_
_entity_poly.entity_id
_entity_poly.type
_entity_poly.pdbx_seq_one_letter_code
_entity_poly.pdbx_strand_id
1 'polypeptide(L)'
;MPENYELQSLMSTIAFKRSQGSSDYQIVQELIAQGHKTSVIYDAINQLDLKQAIASPVSPKQDNQEPSPQQPSFPASSTNEPAREPVNRPPVRPAQVNQEVPFESREQEVDAQSPYQNEQQEQEAPEEAMPQGELGEQMMERIQEISEAIIEEKWDELIRNVQKIVKWKDRVEVRIGEIENKMAAVEDEVSKIYKSLFSKMEEYDSHIQEFGTDIKAMQQVFKELLPQFVSGVHQMNDVLSGIKGTQKKEPRSSCVRDELHSKESDEKNQD
;
A
#
# COMPACT_ATOMS: atom_id res chain seq x y z
N MET A 1 -10.71 43.33 28.53
CA MET A 1 -10.95 41.94 29.00
C MET A 1 -11.80 41.07 28.03
N PRO A 2 -11.65 41.10 26.68
CA PRO A 2 -12.35 40.14 25.80
C PRO A 2 -11.55 38.89 25.39
N GLU A 3 -10.21 38.90 25.47
CA GLU A 3 -9.37 37.85 24.86
C GLU A 3 -9.45 36.46 25.52
N ASN A 4 -9.82 36.39 26.80
CA ASN A 4 -9.88 35.10 27.52
C ASN A 4 -11.06 34.21 27.08
N TYR A 5 -12.15 34.81 26.60
CA TYR A 5 -13.33 34.06 26.14
C TYR A 5 -13.11 33.36 24.80
N GLU A 6 -12.31 33.97 23.92
CA GLU A 6 -12.02 33.41 22.60
C GLU A 6 -11.22 32.10 22.72
N LEU A 7 -10.19 32.11 23.57
CA LEU A 7 -9.34 30.95 23.82
C LEU A 7 -10.14 29.77 24.41
N GLN A 8 -11.01 30.04 25.40
CA GLN A 8 -11.84 28.98 26.00
C GLN A 8 -12.86 28.39 25.01
N SER A 9 -13.44 29.22 24.15
CA SER A 9 -14.35 28.78 23.08
C SER A 9 -13.63 27.88 22.06
N LEU A 10 -12.42 28.25 21.67
CA LEU A 10 -11.55 27.46 20.80
C LEU A 10 -11.21 26.10 21.42
N MET A 11 -10.79 26.07 22.68
CA MET A 11 -10.48 24.82 23.38
C MET A 11 -11.67 23.84 23.39
N SER A 12 -12.88 24.35 23.64
CA SER A 12 -14.11 23.53 23.63
C SER A 12 -14.41 22.97 22.23
N THR A 13 -14.29 23.81 21.20
CA THR A 13 -14.50 23.41 19.80
C THR A 13 -13.50 22.33 19.38
N ILE A 14 -12.22 22.49 19.76
CA ILE A 14 -11.16 21.52 19.48
C ILE A 14 -11.46 20.18 20.18
N ALA A 15 -11.83 20.22 21.47
CA ALA A 15 -12.19 19.02 22.23
C ALA A 15 -13.37 18.26 21.60
N PHE A 16 -14.38 19.00 21.13
CA PHE A 16 -15.54 18.44 20.45
C PHE A 16 -15.19 17.82 19.08
N LYS A 17 -14.34 18.46 18.27
CA LYS A 17 -13.92 17.88 16.98
C LYS A 17 -13.02 16.67 17.15
N ARG A 18 -12.16 16.66 18.16
CA ARG A 18 -11.34 15.49 18.52
C ARG A 18 -12.20 14.31 18.95
N SER A 19 -13.26 14.53 19.73
CA SER A 19 -14.17 13.44 20.12
C SER A 19 -14.98 12.85 18.94
N GLN A 20 -15.12 13.60 17.84
CA GLN A 20 -15.65 13.11 16.56
C GLN A 20 -14.62 12.36 15.69
N GLY A 21 -13.37 12.24 16.14
CA GLY A 21 -12.28 11.57 15.40
C GLY A 21 -11.62 12.44 14.32
N SER A 22 -11.82 13.77 14.35
CA SER A 22 -11.09 14.68 13.45
C SER A 22 -9.62 14.76 13.85
N SER A 23 -8.72 14.76 12.87
CA SER A 23 -7.28 14.97 13.13
C SER A 23 -6.97 16.43 13.44
N ASP A 24 -5.93 16.68 14.25
CA ASP A 24 -5.52 18.03 14.62
C ASP A 24 -5.22 18.91 13.40
N TYR A 25 -4.65 18.32 12.34
CA TYR A 25 -4.41 19.03 11.08
C TYR A 25 -5.70 19.54 10.43
N GLN A 26 -6.77 18.72 10.39
CA GLN A 26 -8.06 19.12 9.85
C GLN A 26 -8.71 20.21 10.69
N ILE A 27 -8.59 20.11 12.01
CA ILE A 27 -9.14 21.09 12.95
C ILE A 27 -8.44 22.45 12.76
N VAL A 28 -7.11 22.46 12.62
CA VAL A 28 -6.33 23.69 12.37
C VAL A 28 -6.75 24.34 11.05
N GLN A 29 -6.88 23.56 9.97
CA GLN A 29 -7.28 24.09 8.66
C GLN A 29 -8.68 24.71 8.70
N GLU A 30 -9.62 24.08 9.39
CA GLU A 30 -10.98 24.59 9.52
C GLU A 30 -11.04 25.86 10.37
N LEU A 31 -10.26 25.95 11.45
CA LEU A 31 -10.20 27.14 12.30
C LEU A 31 -9.51 28.33 11.61
N ILE A 32 -8.49 28.06 10.78
CA ILE A 32 -7.90 29.08 9.91
C ILE A 32 -8.93 29.57 8.89
N ALA A 33 -9.72 28.66 8.29
CA ALA A 33 -10.80 29.02 7.38
C ALA A 33 -11.91 29.86 8.05
N GLN A 34 -12.10 29.70 9.36
CA GLN A 34 -13.00 30.52 10.20
C GLN A 34 -12.37 31.87 10.61
N GLY A 35 -11.12 32.13 10.23
CA GLY A 35 -10.42 33.40 10.46
C GLY A 35 -9.66 33.48 11.78
N HIS A 36 -9.51 32.36 12.51
CA HIS A 36 -8.72 32.34 13.74
C HIS A 36 -7.22 32.42 13.45
N LYS A 37 -6.49 33.17 14.27
CA LYS A 37 -5.03 33.29 14.18
C LYS A 37 -4.38 31.96 14.54
N THR A 38 -3.43 31.53 13.72
CA THR A 38 -2.69 30.27 13.89
C THR A 38 -2.03 30.14 15.27
N SER A 39 -1.50 31.23 15.83
CA SER A 39 -0.90 31.24 17.17
C SER A 39 -1.89 30.89 18.29
N VAL A 40 -3.11 31.41 18.21
CA VAL A 40 -4.17 31.17 19.21
C VAL A 40 -4.69 29.74 19.13
N ILE A 41 -4.75 29.17 17.91
CA ILE A 41 -5.14 27.77 17.69
C ILE A 41 -4.13 26.82 18.35
N TYR A 42 -2.83 27.02 18.12
CA TYR A 42 -1.81 26.17 18.72
C TYR A 42 -1.73 26.30 20.24
N ASP A 43 -1.90 27.51 20.76
CA ASP A 43 -1.98 27.73 22.21
C ASP A 43 -3.18 26.99 22.82
N ALA A 44 -4.37 27.07 22.19
CA ALA A 44 -5.55 26.35 22.62
C ALA A 44 -5.37 24.81 22.59
N ILE A 45 -4.74 24.28 21.55
CA ILE A 45 -4.45 22.83 21.42
C ILE A 45 -3.50 22.38 22.54
N ASN A 46 -2.40 23.10 22.76
CA ASN A 46 -1.41 22.76 23.80
C ASN A 46 -2.02 22.85 25.20
N GLN A 47 -2.82 23.87 25.47
CA GLN A 47 -3.52 24.00 26.75
C GLN A 47 -4.55 22.89 26.97
N LEU A 48 -5.18 22.41 25.90
CA LEU A 48 -6.14 21.31 26.00
C LEU A 48 -5.43 19.98 26.31
N ASP A 49 -4.28 19.72 25.69
CA ASP A 49 -3.46 18.53 25.92
C ASP A 49 -2.91 18.49 27.36
N LEU A 50 -2.41 19.64 27.84
CA LEU A 50 -2.00 19.81 29.24
C LEU A 50 -3.15 19.54 30.21
N LYS A 51 -4.35 20.08 29.95
CA LYS A 51 -5.53 19.82 30.79
C LYS A 51 -5.94 18.36 30.77
N GLN A 52 -5.85 17.68 29.62
CA GLN A 52 -6.19 16.26 29.50
C GLN A 52 -5.19 15.35 30.22
N ALA A 53 -3.89 15.69 30.16
CA ALA A 53 -2.84 15.01 30.90
C ALA A 53 -3.01 15.15 32.43
N ILE A 54 -3.48 16.31 32.91
CA ILE A 54 -3.72 16.56 34.34
C ILE A 54 -5.04 15.91 34.82
N ALA A 55 -6.07 15.85 33.96
CA ALA A 55 -7.36 15.24 34.28
C ALA A 55 -7.34 13.70 34.33
N SER A 56 -6.25 13.07 33.90
CA SER A 56 -6.03 11.62 34.02
C SER A 56 -5.00 11.33 35.12
N PRO A 57 -5.41 11.20 36.40
CA PRO A 57 -4.50 10.75 37.44
C PRO A 57 -4.12 9.29 37.21
N VAL A 58 -2.97 9.06 36.59
CA VAL A 58 -2.29 7.76 36.57
C VAL A 58 -1.94 7.41 38.01
N SER A 59 -2.50 6.30 38.50
CA SER A 59 -2.04 5.64 39.72
C SER A 59 -0.55 5.27 39.58
N PRO A 60 0.29 5.46 40.61
CA PRO A 60 1.67 5.02 40.56
C PRO A 60 1.68 3.49 40.72
N LYS A 61 1.92 2.76 39.63
CA LYS A 61 2.41 1.38 39.69
C LYS A 61 3.89 1.37 39.35
N GLN A 62 4.65 1.18 40.42
CA GLN A 62 6.05 0.76 40.42
C GLN A 62 6.16 -0.68 39.90
N ASP A 63 7.32 -0.96 39.31
CA ASP A 63 7.91 -2.27 39.02
C ASP A 63 7.58 -2.93 37.66
N ASN A 64 8.57 -2.81 36.76
CA ASN A 64 9.22 -3.93 36.10
C ASN A 64 8.40 -4.74 35.07
N GLN A 65 8.36 -4.26 33.82
CA GLN A 65 8.54 -5.10 32.63
C GLN A 65 8.72 -4.26 31.37
N GLU A 66 9.80 -4.59 30.65
CA GLU A 66 10.14 -4.23 29.29
C GLU A 66 9.00 -4.57 28.30
N PRO A 67 8.58 -3.64 27.41
CA PRO A 67 7.75 -3.98 26.27
C PRO A 67 8.54 -3.91 24.95
N SER A 68 8.54 -5.04 24.25
CA SER A 68 8.92 -5.24 22.86
C SER A 68 8.23 -4.24 21.90
N PRO A 69 8.84 -3.94 20.74
CA PRO A 69 8.21 -3.14 19.69
C PRO A 69 7.04 -3.91 19.06
N GLN A 70 5.81 -3.45 19.30
CA GLN A 70 4.62 -3.92 18.57
C GLN A 70 4.60 -3.32 17.17
N GLN A 71 4.57 -4.22 16.17
CA GLN A 71 4.30 -3.91 14.77
C GLN A 71 2.86 -3.38 14.57
N PRO A 72 2.63 -2.50 13.60
CA PRO A 72 1.28 -2.19 13.13
C PRO A 72 0.68 -3.38 12.38
N SER A 73 -0.41 -3.92 12.90
CA SER A 73 -1.29 -4.90 12.24
C SER A 73 -2.27 -4.19 11.31
N PHE A 74 -2.23 -4.54 10.02
CA PHE A 74 -3.27 -4.20 9.05
C PHE A 74 -4.48 -5.14 9.21
N PRO A 75 -5.73 -4.67 9.06
CA PRO A 75 -6.87 -5.56 8.95
C PRO A 75 -6.94 -6.17 7.55
N ALA A 76 -6.76 -7.50 7.47
CA ALA A 76 -7.13 -8.31 6.33
C ALA A 76 -8.61 -8.66 6.45
N SER A 77 -9.44 -8.20 5.51
CA SER A 77 -10.79 -8.71 5.30
C SER A 77 -10.85 -9.52 4.01
N SER A 78 -11.63 -10.58 4.12
CA SER A 78 -11.63 -11.80 3.33
C SER A 78 -12.07 -11.67 1.87
N THR A 79 -11.44 -12.53 1.09
CA THR A 79 -11.83 -13.06 -0.22
C THR A 79 -13.20 -13.77 -0.18
N ASN A 80 -14.11 -13.36 -1.07
CA ASN A 80 -14.91 -14.25 -1.94
C ASN A 80 -15.90 -13.41 -2.80
N GLU A 81 -15.70 -13.37 -4.12
CA GLU A 81 -16.75 -13.67 -5.13
C GLU A 81 -16.23 -13.54 -6.59
N PRO A 82 -16.88 -14.20 -7.57
CA PRO A 82 -16.27 -14.59 -8.84
C PRO A 82 -16.57 -13.69 -10.06
N ALA A 83 -15.63 -13.78 -11.02
CA ALA A 83 -15.77 -13.71 -12.48
C ALA A 83 -16.87 -12.83 -13.14
N ARG A 84 -16.45 -11.74 -13.81
CA ARG A 84 -16.99 -11.30 -15.13
C ARG A 84 -15.96 -10.54 -15.99
N GLU A 85 -15.78 -11.09 -17.20
CA GLU A 85 -15.48 -10.55 -18.54
C GLU A 85 -14.45 -9.43 -18.84
N PRO A 86 -13.77 -9.51 -20.01
CA PRO A 86 -12.72 -8.57 -20.43
C PRO A 86 -13.30 -7.37 -21.22
N VAL A 87 -13.09 -6.16 -20.73
CA VAL A 87 -13.29 -4.92 -21.51
C VAL A 87 -11.95 -4.36 -21.96
N ASN A 88 -11.64 -4.69 -23.21
CA ASN A 88 -11.03 -3.88 -24.27
C ASN A 88 -10.46 -2.50 -23.85
N ARG A 89 -9.12 -2.36 -23.82
CA ARG A 89 -8.42 -1.06 -23.72
C ARG A 89 -7.46 -0.88 -24.91
N PRO A 90 -7.65 0.15 -25.76
CA PRO A 90 -6.65 0.56 -26.73
C PRO A 90 -5.49 1.39 -26.11
N PRO A 91 -4.42 1.66 -26.90
CA PRO A 91 -3.05 1.67 -26.42
C PRO A 91 -2.49 3.05 -26.03
N VAL A 92 -1.35 2.94 -25.36
CA VAL A 92 -0.37 3.98 -25.00
C VAL A 92 0.05 4.84 -26.20
N ARG A 93 0.22 6.15 -25.96
CA ARG A 93 1.18 6.98 -26.70
C ARG A 93 2.09 7.74 -25.72
N PRO A 94 3.41 7.79 -25.98
CA PRO A 94 4.33 8.72 -25.33
C PRO A 94 4.51 9.98 -26.17
N ALA A 95 4.69 11.14 -25.53
CA ALA A 95 5.50 12.26 -26.06
C ALA A 95 5.70 13.34 -25.00
N GLN A 96 6.93 13.83 -24.99
CA GLN A 96 7.57 14.81 -24.13
C GLN A 96 6.86 16.17 -24.07
N VAL A 97 6.95 16.89 -22.95
CA VAL A 97 7.28 18.32 -22.96
C VAL A 97 8.24 18.61 -21.80
N ASN A 98 9.43 19.03 -22.22
CA ASN A 98 10.45 19.70 -21.45
C ASN A 98 9.86 21.01 -20.89
N GLN A 99 9.88 21.22 -19.58
CA GLN A 99 9.68 22.56 -19.03
C GLN A 99 10.66 22.78 -17.89
N GLU A 100 11.77 23.41 -18.29
CA GLU A 100 12.73 24.07 -17.43
C GLU A 100 11.97 25.06 -16.53
N VAL A 101 12.07 24.87 -15.22
CA VAL A 101 11.69 25.88 -14.23
C VAL A 101 12.95 26.68 -13.89
N PRO A 102 12.99 27.99 -14.19
CA PRO A 102 14.07 28.87 -13.80
C PRO A 102 14.11 29.06 -12.29
N PHE A 103 15.32 28.92 -11.76
CA PHE A 103 15.72 29.41 -10.45
C PHE A 103 15.65 30.95 -10.48
N GLU A 104 14.59 31.52 -9.94
CA GLU A 104 14.47 32.97 -9.76
C GLU A 104 14.86 33.35 -8.33
N SER A 105 16.05 33.91 -8.24
CA SER A 105 16.59 34.63 -7.09
C SER A 105 15.62 35.73 -6.68
N ARG A 106 14.91 35.55 -5.57
CA ARG A 106 14.24 36.67 -4.91
C ARG A 106 15.19 37.24 -3.86
N GLU A 107 15.98 38.20 -4.30
CA GLU A 107 16.65 39.18 -3.45
C GLU A 107 15.58 39.86 -2.57
N GLN A 108 15.73 39.70 -1.26
CA GLN A 108 14.89 40.38 -0.29
C GLN A 108 15.50 41.77 -0.07
N GLU A 109 14.99 42.72 -0.85
CA GLU A 109 15.31 44.14 -0.77
C GLU A 109 14.84 44.71 0.58
N VAL A 110 15.77 45.38 1.25
CA VAL A 110 15.61 45.99 2.57
C VAL A 110 14.95 47.35 2.36
N ASP A 111 13.63 47.42 2.48
CA ASP A 111 12.93 48.70 2.47
C ASP A 111 12.95 49.32 3.87
N ALA A 112 13.89 50.24 4.03
CA ALA A 112 13.91 51.20 5.11
C ALA A 112 12.98 52.36 4.76
N GLN A 113 11.86 52.51 5.47
CA GLN A 113 11.17 53.80 5.58
C GLN A 113 10.33 53.90 6.85
N SER A 114 10.82 54.71 7.79
CA SER A 114 9.97 55.42 8.75
C SER A 114 9.13 56.46 8.00
N PRO A 115 7.98 56.85 8.57
CA PRO A 115 7.93 58.21 9.08
C PRO A 115 7.27 58.31 10.46
N TYR A 116 7.87 59.13 11.31
CA TYR A 116 7.22 59.75 12.44
C TYR A 116 6.05 60.63 11.97
N GLN A 117 4.89 60.54 12.63
CA GLN A 117 4.09 61.73 12.83
C GLN A 117 3.46 61.75 14.23
N ASN A 118 3.63 62.92 14.81
CA ASN A 118 3.49 63.35 16.18
C ASN A 118 2.07 63.88 16.40
N GLU A 119 1.39 63.52 17.49
CA GLU A 119 0.38 64.39 18.08
C GLU A 119 0.64 64.53 19.58
N GLN A 120 0.75 65.80 19.94
CA GLN A 120 1.13 66.36 21.22
C GLN A 120 0.03 66.12 22.25
N GLN A 121 0.42 65.74 23.47
CA GLN A 121 -0.30 66.19 24.65
C GLN A 121 0.69 66.71 25.67
N GLU A 122 0.64 68.03 25.80
CA GLU A 122 1.41 68.90 26.68
C GLU A 122 0.97 68.64 28.13
N GLN A 123 1.91 68.20 28.98
CA GLN A 123 1.72 68.25 30.42
C GLN A 123 3.07 68.56 31.07
N GLU A 124 3.28 69.85 31.37
CA GLU A 124 4.37 70.35 32.20
C GLU A 124 4.35 69.68 33.57
N ALA A 125 5.46 69.04 33.94
CA ALA A 125 5.80 68.68 35.32
C ALA A 125 7.33 68.78 35.50
N PRO A 126 7.82 69.08 36.72
CA PRO A 126 9.12 69.69 36.93
C PRO A 126 10.29 68.75 36.66
N GLU A 127 11.34 69.34 36.11
CA GLU A 127 12.66 68.79 35.83
C GLU A 127 13.38 68.41 37.14
N GLU A 128 13.19 67.17 37.59
CA GLU A 128 14.14 66.50 38.51
C GLU A 128 15.12 65.66 37.68
N ALA A 129 16.35 66.15 37.61
CA ALA A 129 17.49 65.43 37.05
C ALA A 129 17.71 64.11 37.81
N MET A 130 17.35 62.97 37.20
CA MET A 130 17.77 61.66 37.67
C MET A 130 19.13 61.28 37.06
N PRO A 131 20.05 60.68 37.84
CA PRO A 131 21.36 60.28 37.36
C PRO A 131 21.23 59.06 36.44
N GLN A 132 21.43 59.29 35.15
CA GLN A 132 21.50 58.28 34.11
C GLN A 132 22.94 57.77 34.03
N GLY A 133 23.23 56.59 34.57
CA GLY A 133 24.59 56.03 34.50
C GLY A 133 24.78 54.58 34.95
N GLU A 134 24.03 54.07 35.92
CA GLU A 134 24.40 52.79 36.56
C GLU A 134 23.37 51.65 36.39
N LEU A 135 22.12 51.97 36.02
CA LEU A 135 21.07 50.96 35.91
C LEU A 135 20.97 50.29 34.52
N GLY A 136 21.52 50.92 33.48
CA GLY A 136 21.52 50.40 32.11
C GLY A 136 22.52 49.27 31.88
N GLU A 137 23.70 49.35 32.51
CA GLU A 137 24.75 48.32 32.39
C GLU A 137 24.32 47.01 33.06
N GLN A 138 23.71 47.08 34.26
CA GLN A 138 23.22 45.90 34.96
C GLN A 138 22.05 45.19 34.22
N MET A 139 21.25 45.95 33.47
CA MET A 139 20.17 45.37 32.67
C MET A 139 20.70 44.69 31.40
N MET A 140 21.72 45.26 30.75
CA MET A 140 22.37 44.61 29.60
C MET A 140 23.13 43.35 30.02
N GLU A 141 23.83 43.36 31.17
CA GLU A 141 24.48 42.14 31.69
C GLU A 141 23.48 41.02 31.96
N ARG A 142 22.31 41.32 32.53
CA ARG A 142 21.25 40.33 32.74
C ARG A 142 20.64 39.83 31.43
N ILE A 143 20.44 40.73 30.46
CA ILE A 143 19.96 40.33 29.12
C ILE A 143 20.99 39.44 28.43
N GLN A 144 22.28 39.72 28.58
CA GLN A 144 23.36 38.90 28.04
C GLN A 144 23.42 37.53 28.72
N GLU A 145 23.35 37.46 30.05
CA GLU A 145 23.33 36.20 30.81
C GLU A 145 22.11 35.33 30.44
N ILE A 146 20.93 35.94 30.34
CA ILE A 146 19.71 35.25 29.88
C ILE A 146 19.88 34.78 28.43
N SER A 147 20.51 35.58 27.57
CA SER A 147 20.72 35.21 26.16
C SER A 147 21.73 34.07 26.01
N GLU A 148 22.83 34.09 26.77
CA GLU A 148 23.84 33.02 26.77
C GLU A 148 23.24 31.70 27.28
N ALA A 149 22.47 31.74 28.37
CA ALA A 149 21.77 30.56 28.89
C ALA A 149 20.74 29.99 27.88
N ILE A 150 19.99 30.85 27.18
CA ILE A 150 19.02 30.41 26.15
C ILE A 150 19.75 29.84 24.92
N ILE A 151 20.87 30.45 24.51
CA ILE A 151 21.66 29.97 23.36
C ILE A 151 22.23 28.58 23.67
N GLU A 152 22.79 28.37 24.87
CA GLU A 152 23.34 27.07 25.28
C GLU A 152 22.26 25.99 25.34
N GLU A 153 21.10 26.29 25.95
CA GLU A 153 20.00 25.33 26.03
C GLU A 153 19.52 24.90 24.63
N LYS A 154 19.38 25.87 23.71
CA LYS A 154 18.96 25.61 22.34
C LYS A 154 20.03 24.91 21.51
N TRP A 155 21.30 25.18 21.76
CA TRP A 155 22.41 24.50 21.10
C TRP A 155 22.48 23.03 21.50
N ASP A 156 22.31 22.73 22.79
CA ASP A 156 22.24 21.35 23.30
C ASP A 156 21.05 20.58 22.75
N GLU A 157 19.87 21.21 22.68
CA GLU A 157 18.67 20.62 22.08
C GLU A 157 18.90 20.29 20.59
N LEU A 158 19.54 21.20 19.85
CA LEU A 158 19.87 21.01 18.44
C LEU A 158 20.85 19.85 18.25
N ILE A 159 21.94 19.79 19.04
CA ILE A 159 22.91 18.69 18.97
C ILE A 159 22.24 17.34 19.24
N ARG A 160 21.35 17.27 20.23
CA ARG A 160 20.59 16.04 20.52
C ARG A 160 19.73 15.62 19.33
N ASN A 161 19.08 16.57 18.65
CA ASN A 161 18.26 16.28 17.48
C ASN A 161 19.11 15.86 16.28
N VAL A 162 20.26 16.51 16.04
CA VAL A 162 21.21 16.10 14.99
C VAL A 162 21.72 14.68 15.26
N GLN A 163 22.06 14.33 16.50
CA GLN A 163 22.46 12.96 16.86
C GLN A 163 21.35 11.93 16.61
N LYS A 164 20.08 12.28 16.87
CA LYS A 164 18.95 11.41 16.52
C LYS A 164 18.83 11.22 15.00
N ILE A 165 19.04 12.28 14.22
CA ILE A 165 19.02 12.23 12.75
C ILE A 165 20.16 11.36 12.23
N VAL A 166 21.38 11.49 12.77
CA VAL A 166 22.51 10.63 12.39
C VAL A 166 22.19 9.16 12.66
N LYS A 167 21.69 8.82 13.86
CA LYS A 167 21.26 7.46 14.17
C LYS A 167 20.14 6.95 13.27
N TRP A 168 19.22 7.83 12.88
CA TRP A 168 18.16 7.46 11.93
C TRP A 168 18.73 7.22 10.54
N LYS A 169 19.63 8.09 10.06
CA LYS A 169 20.35 7.92 8.80
C LYS A 169 21.07 6.58 8.77
N ASP A 170 21.85 6.25 9.79
CA ASP A 170 22.59 4.98 9.86
C ASP A 170 21.64 3.77 9.78
N ARG A 171 20.47 3.83 10.44
CA ARG A 171 19.45 2.78 10.34
C ARG A 171 18.83 2.68 8.94
N VAL A 172 18.63 3.80 8.26
CA VAL A 172 18.12 3.83 6.89
C VAL A 172 19.17 3.28 5.92
N GLU A 173 20.45 3.61 6.12
CA GLU A 173 21.56 3.13 5.28
C GLU A 173 21.73 1.61 5.37
N VAL A 174 21.53 1.03 6.56
CA VAL A 174 21.52 -0.43 6.71
C VAL A 174 20.31 -1.05 6.00
N ARG A 175 19.12 -0.45 6.15
CA ARG A 175 17.89 -0.95 5.52
C ARG A 175 17.94 -0.88 4.00
N ILE A 176 18.51 0.18 3.42
CA ILE A 176 18.65 0.29 1.96
C ILE A 176 19.61 -0.78 1.45
N GLY A 177 20.73 -1.04 2.15
CA GLY A 177 21.64 -2.14 1.79
C GLY A 177 20.98 -3.53 1.87
N GLU A 178 20.13 -3.77 2.87
CA GLU A 178 19.34 -5.00 2.95
C GLU A 178 18.33 -5.15 1.81
N ILE A 179 17.70 -4.04 1.39
CA ILE A 179 16.74 -4.02 0.27
C ILE A 179 17.48 -4.28 -1.04
N GLU A 180 18.63 -3.66 -1.26
CA GLU A 180 19.46 -3.88 -2.45
C GLU A 180 19.87 -5.34 -2.58
N ASN A 181 20.30 -5.95 -1.47
CA ASN A 181 20.66 -7.37 -1.46
C ASN A 181 19.46 -8.29 -1.75
N LYS A 182 18.29 -8.01 -1.15
CA LYS A 182 17.05 -8.74 -1.44
C LYS A 182 16.62 -8.57 -2.90
N MET A 183 16.77 -7.37 -3.46
CA MET A 183 16.45 -7.11 -4.86
C MET A 183 17.36 -7.90 -5.80
N ALA A 184 18.66 -7.95 -5.52
CA ALA A 184 19.61 -8.76 -6.27
C ALA A 184 19.27 -10.26 -6.18
N ALA A 185 18.86 -10.76 -5.01
CA ALA A 185 18.41 -12.14 -4.85
C ALA A 185 17.11 -12.43 -5.64
N VAL A 186 16.14 -11.52 -5.63
CA VAL A 186 14.90 -11.64 -6.42
C VAL A 186 15.22 -11.65 -7.92
N GLU A 187 16.14 -10.83 -8.39
CA GLU A 187 16.56 -10.82 -9.79
C GLU A 187 17.19 -12.15 -10.22
N ASP A 188 18.00 -12.77 -9.35
CA ASP A 188 18.59 -14.08 -9.59
C ASP A 188 17.52 -15.20 -9.59
N GLU A 189 16.57 -15.17 -8.64
CA GLU A 189 15.44 -16.11 -8.62
C GLU A 189 14.55 -16.00 -9.86
N VAL A 190 14.21 -14.77 -10.26
CA VAL A 190 13.44 -14.49 -11.48
C VAL A 190 14.19 -15.00 -12.72
N SER A 191 15.50 -14.78 -12.80
CA SER A 191 16.34 -15.30 -13.88
C SER A 191 16.37 -16.83 -13.93
N LYS A 192 16.41 -17.50 -12.77
CA LYS A 192 16.32 -18.97 -12.69
C LYS A 192 14.95 -19.48 -13.13
N ILE A 193 13.87 -18.80 -12.74
CA ILE A 193 12.51 -19.13 -13.16
C ILE A 193 12.38 -18.95 -14.67
N TYR A 194 12.87 -17.84 -15.24
CA TYR A 194 12.84 -17.63 -16.68
C TYR A 194 13.58 -18.72 -17.44
N LYS A 195 14.77 -19.13 -16.98
CA LYS A 195 15.51 -20.25 -17.59
C LYS A 195 14.74 -21.56 -17.47
N SER A 196 14.20 -21.88 -16.30
CA SER A 196 13.43 -23.12 -16.09
C SER A 196 12.14 -23.16 -16.90
N LEU A 197 11.41 -22.04 -16.97
CA LEU A 197 10.19 -21.92 -17.76
C LEU A 197 10.50 -22.04 -19.26
N PHE A 198 11.57 -21.38 -19.71
CA PHE A 198 12.00 -21.46 -21.09
C PHE A 198 12.41 -22.89 -21.48
N SER A 199 13.19 -23.58 -20.65
CA SER A 199 13.51 -25.00 -20.88
C SER A 199 12.27 -25.89 -20.91
N LYS A 200 11.32 -25.71 -19.97
CA LYS A 200 10.04 -26.44 -20.00
C LYS A 200 9.20 -26.11 -21.23
N MET A 201 9.25 -24.88 -21.73
CA MET A 201 8.56 -24.46 -22.94
C MET A 201 9.20 -25.07 -24.19
N GLU A 202 10.52 -25.16 -24.26
CA GLU A 202 11.24 -25.88 -25.32
C GLU A 202 10.92 -27.38 -25.29
N GLU A 203 10.90 -28.01 -24.10
CA GLU A 203 10.45 -29.41 -23.92
C GLU A 203 9.01 -29.59 -24.40
N TYR A 204 8.11 -28.64 -24.09
CA TYR A 204 6.72 -28.68 -24.53
C TYR A 204 6.58 -28.50 -26.05
N ASP A 205 7.31 -27.56 -26.66
CA ASP A 205 7.31 -27.36 -28.11
C ASP A 205 7.81 -28.62 -28.84
N SER A 206 8.89 -29.22 -28.32
CA SER A 206 9.41 -30.50 -28.83
C SER A 206 8.37 -31.60 -28.74
N HIS A 207 7.69 -31.77 -27.59
CA HIS A 207 6.63 -32.76 -27.46
C HIS A 207 5.47 -32.50 -28.43
N ILE A 208 5.03 -31.25 -28.61
CA ILE A 208 3.96 -30.92 -29.55
C ILE A 208 4.37 -31.23 -31.00
N GLN A 209 5.63 -31.03 -31.38
CA GLN A 209 6.13 -31.41 -32.71
C GLN A 209 6.16 -32.93 -32.89
N GLU A 210 6.58 -33.68 -31.87
CA GLU A 210 6.55 -35.15 -31.86
C GLU A 210 5.10 -35.67 -31.97
N PHE A 211 4.20 -35.16 -31.14
CA PHE A 211 2.76 -35.44 -31.24
C PHE A 211 2.20 -35.09 -32.61
N GLY A 212 2.62 -33.99 -33.23
CA GLY A 212 2.21 -33.63 -34.59
C GLY A 212 2.66 -34.65 -35.65
N THR A 213 3.80 -35.27 -35.43
CA THR A 213 4.32 -36.35 -36.29
C THR A 213 3.53 -37.64 -36.08
N ASP A 214 3.25 -38.01 -34.83
CA ASP A 214 2.44 -39.17 -34.47
C ASP A 214 0.99 -39.04 -34.96
N ILE A 215 0.40 -37.85 -34.81
CA ILE A 215 -0.95 -37.56 -35.33
C ILE A 215 -0.96 -37.69 -36.86
N LYS A 216 0.09 -37.28 -37.57
CA LYS A 216 0.18 -37.50 -39.02
C LYS A 216 0.30 -38.97 -39.38
N ALA A 217 1.10 -39.74 -38.64
CA ALA A 217 1.23 -41.18 -38.84
C ALA A 217 -0.12 -41.88 -38.59
N MET A 218 -0.80 -41.55 -37.49
CA MET A 218 -2.13 -42.05 -37.17
C MET A 218 -3.18 -41.59 -38.19
N GLN A 219 -3.09 -40.37 -38.70
CA GLN A 219 -3.96 -39.90 -39.79
C GLN A 219 -3.76 -40.74 -41.04
N GLN A 220 -2.53 -41.13 -41.36
CA GLN A 220 -2.22 -42.00 -42.48
C GLN A 220 -2.81 -43.40 -42.27
N VAL A 221 -2.64 -43.98 -41.07
CA VAL A 221 -3.26 -45.25 -40.70
C VAL A 221 -4.78 -45.16 -40.79
N PHE A 222 -5.40 -44.08 -40.34
CA PHE A 222 -6.85 -43.89 -40.44
C PHE A 222 -7.32 -43.79 -41.90
N LYS A 223 -6.56 -43.12 -42.78
CA LYS A 223 -6.84 -43.07 -44.21
C LYS A 223 -6.80 -44.45 -44.87
N GLU A 224 -5.94 -45.35 -44.39
CA GLU A 224 -5.84 -46.73 -44.89
C GLU A 224 -6.92 -47.65 -44.29
N LEU A 225 -7.29 -47.42 -43.02
CA LEU A 225 -8.31 -48.21 -42.33
C LEU A 225 -9.75 -47.86 -42.74
N LEU A 226 -10.04 -46.58 -43.02
CA LEU A 226 -11.39 -46.15 -43.40
C LEU A 226 -11.96 -46.95 -44.59
N PRO A 227 -11.23 -47.13 -45.72
CA PRO A 227 -11.69 -47.96 -46.83
C PRO A 227 -11.88 -49.43 -46.46
N GLN A 228 -10.98 -50.00 -45.64
CA GLN A 228 -11.08 -51.40 -45.20
C GLN A 228 -12.33 -51.62 -44.34
N PHE A 229 -12.66 -50.68 -43.45
CA PHE A 229 -13.84 -50.76 -42.60
C PHE A 229 -15.13 -50.67 -43.44
N VAL A 230 -15.19 -49.73 -44.39
CA VAL A 230 -16.33 -49.59 -45.30
C VAL A 230 -16.51 -50.85 -46.16
N SER A 231 -15.41 -51.40 -46.70
CA SER A 231 -15.44 -52.65 -47.46
C SER A 231 -15.89 -53.83 -46.61
N GLY A 232 -15.41 -53.95 -45.37
CA GLY A 232 -15.81 -55.00 -44.44
C GLY A 232 -17.31 -54.94 -44.11
N VAL A 233 -17.86 -53.75 -43.87
CA VAL A 233 -19.30 -53.55 -43.64
C VAL A 233 -20.11 -53.88 -44.91
N HIS A 234 -19.63 -53.49 -46.09
CA HIS A 234 -20.30 -53.85 -47.36
C HIS A 234 -20.32 -55.37 -47.57
N GLN A 235 -19.20 -56.06 -47.38
CA GLN A 235 -19.12 -57.52 -47.47
C GLN A 235 -20.04 -58.20 -46.44
N MET A 236 -20.09 -57.70 -45.21
CA MET A 236 -20.96 -58.25 -44.16
C MET A 236 -22.45 -58.04 -44.49
N ASN A 237 -22.82 -56.90 -45.09
CA ASN A 237 -24.17 -56.65 -45.59
C ASN A 237 -24.53 -57.54 -46.80
N ASP A 238 -23.58 -57.85 -47.68
CA ASP A 238 -23.77 -58.77 -48.81
C ASP A 238 -23.93 -60.22 -48.35
N VAL A 239 -23.12 -60.68 -47.39
CA VAL A 239 -23.27 -62.01 -46.78
C VAL A 239 -24.61 -62.13 -46.05
N LEU A 240 -25.02 -61.09 -45.30
CA LEU A 240 -26.32 -61.07 -44.62
C LEU A 240 -27.47 -61.09 -45.62
N SER A 241 -27.36 -60.35 -46.72
CA SER A 241 -28.32 -60.35 -47.84
C SER A 241 -28.40 -61.73 -48.51
N GLY A 242 -27.27 -62.39 -48.73
CA GLY A 242 -27.19 -63.76 -49.27
C GLY A 242 -27.87 -64.79 -48.38
N ILE A 243 -27.60 -64.74 -47.06
CA ILE A 243 -28.22 -65.65 -46.08
C ILE A 243 -29.73 -65.39 -45.97
N LYS A 244 -30.16 -64.13 -46.00
CA LYS A 244 -31.58 -63.74 -45.96
C LYS A 244 -32.33 -64.13 -47.24
N GLY A 245 -31.64 -64.22 -48.39
CA GLY A 245 -32.19 -64.69 -49.66
C GLY A 245 -32.45 -66.21 -49.72
N THR A 246 -31.67 -67.02 -49.01
CA THR A 246 -31.81 -68.49 -48.96
C THR A 246 -32.87 -69.01 -47.98
N GLN A 247 -33.43 -68.15 -47.12
CA GLN A 247 -34.49 -68.50 -46.14
C GLN A 247 -35.93 -68.51 -46.74
N LYS A 248 -36.09 -68.83 -48.04
CA LYS A 248 -37.42 -68.98 -48.67
C LYS A 248 -37.65 -70.39 -49.22
N LYS A 249 -37.76 -71.37 -48.31
CA LYS A 249 -38.69 -72.52 -48.33
C LYS A 249 -38.20 -73.58 -47.34
N GLU A 250 -38.82 -73.64 -46.17
CA GLU A 250 -39.53 -74.83 -45.67
C GLU A 250 -40.18 -74.55 -44.30
N PRO A 251 -41.45 -74.94 -44.07
CA PRO A 251 -42.08 -74.89 -42.76
C PRO A 251 -42.07 -76.30 -42.13
N ARG A 252 -41.19 -76.56 -41.16
CA ARG A 252 -41.32 -77.70 -40.22
C ARG A 252 -40.62 -77.30 -38.92
N SER A 253 -41.37 -77.04 -37.86
CA SER A 253 -41.91 -78.04 -36.92
C SER A 253 -40.98 -78.23 -35.73
N SER A 254 -41.42 -77.68 -34.60
CA SER A 254 -41.39 -78.23 -33.24
C SER A 254 -40.09 -78.74 -32.63
N CYS A 255 -39.91 -78.29 -31.38
CA CYS A 255 -39.40 -78.99 -30.19
C CYS A 255 -38.18 -78.35 -29.52
N VAL A 256 -38.42 -77.86 -28.29
CA VAL A 256 -37.79 -78.30 -27.02
C VAL A 256 -36.26 -78.13 -26.96
N ARG A 257 -35.65 -77.39 -26.02
CA ARG A 257 -35.74 -77.51 -24.56
C ARG A 257 -34.88 -76.42 -23.91
N ASP A 258 -35.25 -76.15 -22.67
CA ASP A 258 -34.47 -75.56 -21.55
C ASP A 258 -32.93 -75.60 -21.67
N GLU A 259 -32.26 -74.51 -21.29
CA GLU A 259 -31.66 -74.41 -19.95
C GLU A 259 -31.12 -73.01 -19.69
N LEU A 260 -31.63 -72.39 -18.62
CA LEU A 260 -30.91 -71.37 -17.87
C LEU A 260 -29.57 -71.96 -17.40
N HIS A 261 -28.47 -71.25 -17.63
CA HIS A 261 -27.32 -71.35 -16.75
C HIS A 261 -26.90 -69.95 -16.30
N SER A 262 -27.44 -69.61 -15.14
CA SER A 262 -26.98 -68.56 -14.24
C SER A 262 -25.69 -69.04 -13.57
N LYS A 263 -24.58 -68.33 -13.78
CA LYS A 263 -23.42 -68.19 -12.87
C LYS A 263 -22.82 -66.82 -13.16
N GLU A 264 -22.90 -65.82 -12.29
CA GLU A 264 -22.42 -65.70 -10.90
C GLU A 264 -20.90 -65.75 -10.80
N SER A 265 -20.38 -64.82 -9.99
CA SER A 265 -18.99 -64.53 -9.58
C SER A 265 -18.35 -63.39 -10.38
N ASP A 266 -18.32 -62.17 -9.82
CA ASP A 266 -17.30 -61.71 -8.87
C ASP A 266 -15.91 -61.74 -9.49
N GLU A 267 -15.29 -60.57 -9.73
CA GLU A 267 -13.98 -60.32 -9.13
C GLU A 267 -13.65 -58.82 -9.10
N LYS A 268 -13.52 -58.34 -7.87
CA LYS A 268 -12.83 -57.17 -7.35
C LYS A 268 -11.39 -57.04 -7.90
N ASN A 269 -10.97 -55.83 -8.26
CA ASN A 269 -9.64 -55.22 -8.00
C ASN A 269 -9.64 -53.83 -8.67
N GLN A 270 -9.60 -52.68 -7.98
CA GLN A 270 -8.64 -52.19 -6.98
C GLN A 270 -7.23 -52.03 -7.57
N ASP A 271 -6.98 -50.88 -8.19
CA ASP A 271 -5.99 -49.89 -7.73
C ASP A 271 -6.40 -48.49 -8.24
#